data_AF-A0A486X9W0-F1
#
_entry.id   AF-A0A486X9W0-F1
#
_cell.length_a   1.000
_cell.length_b   1.000
_cell.length_c   1.000
_cell.angle_alpha   90.00
_cell.angle_beta   90.00
_cell.angle_gamma   90.00
#
_symmetry.space_group_name_H-M   'P 1'
#
loop_
_entity.id
_entity.type
_entity.pdbx_description
1 polymer ?
#
loop_
_entity_poly.entity_id
_entity_poly.type
_entity_poly.pdbx_seq_one_letter_code
_entity_poly.pdbx_strand_id
1 'polypeptide(L)'
;MNDLIKHTLQTLLILFVVISVLSLADAYAQSVEEHYTAQSFSQEQIAEMQRQASHEWQQEHGEYQPNLTAESEKYLQKTTALLQEKINE
;
A
#
# COMPACT_ATOMS: atom_id res chain seq x y z
N MET A 1 8.66 40.34 26.57
CA MET A 1 7.44 40.31 25.73
C MET A 1 7.72 39.77 24.34
N ASN A 2 8.78 40.25 23.66
CA ASN A 2 9.13 39.81 22.30
C ASN A 2 9.56 38.34 22.21
N ASP A 3 10.32 37.82 23.18
CA ASP A 3 10.77 36.42 23.15
C ASP A 3 9.67 35.40 23.45
N LEU A 4 8.71 35.77 24.32
CA LEU A 4 7.54 34.92 24.58
C LEU A 4 6.68 34.75 23.32
N ILE A 5 6.51 35.83 22.54
CA ILE A 5 5.78 35.82 21.27
C ILE A 5 6.53 35.01 20.20
N LYS A 6 7.86 35.09 20.14
CA LYS A 6 8.66 34.29 19.20
C LYS A 6 8.58 32.80 19.52
N HIS A 7 8.69 32.43 20.80
CA HIS A 7 8.61 31.04 21.21
C HIS A 7 7.21 30.45 20.98
N THR A 8 6.14 31.19 21.25
CA THR A 8 4.78 30.73 20.93
C THR A 8 4.57 30.55 19.42
N LEU A 9 5.08 31.47 18.60
CA LEU A 9 5.02 31.33 17.13
C LEU A 9 5.80 30.10 16.65
N GLN A 10 7.00 29.87 17.18
CA GLN A 10 7.81 28.69 16.87
C GLN A 10 7.11 27.40 17.26
N THR A 11 6.50 27.33 18.44
CA THR A 11 5.77 26.14 18.87
C THR A 11 4.54 25.86 17.99
N LEU A 12 3.82 26.90 17.56
CA LEU A 12 2.68 26.74 16.66
C LEU A 12 3.11 26.27 15.27
N LEU A 13 4.25 26.75 14.77
CA LEU A 13 4.79 26.36 13.47
C LEU A 13 5.28 24.90 13.49
N ILE A 14 5.94 24.48 14.56
CA ILE A 14 6.32 23.07 14.78
C ILE A 14 5.06 22.20 14.85
N LEU A 15 4.05 22.61 15.61
CA LEU A 15 2.79 21.88 15.72
C LEU A 15 2.10 21.73 14.34
N PHE A 16 2.06 22.80 13.54
CA PHE A 16 1.50 22.78 12.20
C PHE A 16 2.23 21.82 11.26
N VAL A 17 3.57 21.80 11.31
CA VAL A 17 4.39 20.87 10.52
C VAL A 17 4.13 19.42 10.95
N VAL A 18 4.07 19.15 12.26
CA VAL A 18 3.79 17.80 12.78
C VAL A 18 2.40 17.31 12.34
N ILE A 19 1.37 18.15 12.45
CA ILE A 19 0.01 17.80 12.00
C ILE A 19 0.01 17.51 10.50
N SER A 20 0.67 18.36 9.70
CA SER A 20 0.71 18.20 8.25
C SER A 20 1.39 16.90 7.82
N VAL A 21 2.49 16.51 8.48
CA VAL A 21 3.19 15.24 8.21
C VAL A 21 2.34 14.04 8.61
N LEU A 22 1.66 14.08 9.75
CA LEU A 22 0.76 13.01 10.20
C LEU A 22 -0.44 12.84 9.26
N SER A 23 -1.07 13.94 8.82
CA SER A 23 -2.19 13.88 7.87
C SER A 23 -1.80 13.37 6.48
N LEU A 24 -0.56 13.60 6.04
CA LEU A 24 -0.06 13.02 4.79
C LEU A 24 0.19 11.51 4.92
N ALA A 25 0.60 11.02 6.09
CA ALA A 25 0.90 9.60 6.29
C ALA A 25 -0.34 8.71 6.11
N ASP A 26 -1.51 9.15 6.60
CA ASP A 26 -2.78 8.42 6.41
C ASP A 26 -3.20 8.33 4.93
N ALA A 27 -2.83 9.32 4.11
CA ALA A 27 -3.17 9.33 2.67
C ALA A 27 -2.36 8.33 1.83
N TYR A 28 -1.21 7.84 2.33
CA TYR A 28 -0.37 6.87 1.62
C TYR A 28 -0.65 5.41 1.99
N ALA A 29 -1.44 5.17 3.04
CA ALA A 29 -1.76 3.82 3.53
C ALA A 29 -3.19 3.38 3.20
N GLN A 30 -3.84 4.01 2.22
CA GLN A 30 -5.24 3.72 1.95
C GLN A 30 -5.37 2.31 1.36
N SER A 31 -5.91 1.39 2.17
CA SER A 31 -6.18 0.03 1.72
C SER A 31 -7.23 0.03 0.59
N VAL A 32 -7.26 -1.04 -0.21
CA VAL A 32 -8.28 -1.20 -1.27
C VAL A 32 -9.69 -1.04 -0.67
N GLU A 33 -9.91 -1.61 0.50
CA GLU A 33 -11.17 -1.52 1.25
C GLU A 33 -11.50 -0.06 1.66
N GLU A 34 -10.53 0.70 2.18
CA GLU A 34 -10.71 2.11 2.52
C GLU A 34 -10.97 2.98 1.28
N HIS A 35 -10.36 2.66 0.14
CA HIS A 35 -10.58 3.38 -1.12
C HIS A 35 -12.02 3.22 -1.62
N TYR A 36 -12.56 2.01 -1.59
CA TYR A 36 -13.93 1.74 -2.02
C TYR A 36 -14.97 2.16 -0.98
N THR A 37 -14.65 2.04 0.32
CA THR A 37 -15.53 2.55 1.39
C THR A 37 -15.68 4.07 1.28
N ALA A 38 -14.60 4.80 0.98
CA ALA A 38 -14.66 6.25 0.73
C ALA A 38 -15.53 6.62 -0.50
N GLN A 39 -15.72 5.69 -1.43
CA GLN A 39 -16.59 5.83 -2.60
C GLN A 39 -18.02 5.35 -2.34
N SER A 40 -18.41 5.11 -1.09
CA SER A 40 -19.76 4.67 -0.68
C SER A 40 -20.13 3.25 -1.14
N PHE A 41 -19.15 2.39 -1.44
CA PHE A 41 -19.41 0.97 -1.62
C PHE A 41 -19.67 0.31 -0.27
N SER A 42 -20.63 -0.61 -0.23
CA SER A 42 -20.84 -1.44 0.95
C SER A 42 -19.75 -2.51 1.04
N GLN A 43 -19.52 -2.99 2.26
CA GLN A 43 -18.60 -4.11 2.51
C GLN A 43 -18.97 -5.37 1.71
N GLU A 44 -20.27 -5.63 1.54
CA GLU A 44 -20.77 -6.74 0.73
C GLU A 44 -20.41 -6.56 -0.75
N GLN A 45 -20.52 -5.34 -1.29
CA GLN A 45 -20.15 -5.04 -2.68
C GLN A 45 -18.64 -5.19 -2.90
N ILE A 46 -17.83 -4.74 -1.94
CA ILE A 46 -16.36 -4.89 -2.00
C ILE A 46 -15.98 -6.38 -1.98
N ALA A 47 -16.60 -7.18 -1.10
CA ALA A 47 -16.35 -8.62 -1.04
C ALA A 47 -16.79 -9.35 -2.32
N GLU A 48 -17.88 -8.92 -2.96
CA GLU A 48 -18.32 -9.46 -4.25
C GLU A 48 -17.31 -9.15 -5.36
N MET A 49 -16.87 -7.90 -5.48
CA MET A 49 -15.85 -7.51 -6.46
C MET A 49 -14.55 -8.29 -6.27
N GLN A 50 -14.09 -8.46 -5.02
CA GLN A 50 -12.89 -9.23 -4.73
C GLN A 50 -13.03 -10.70 -5.13
N ARG A 51 -14.20 -11.32 -4.90
CA ARG A 51 -14.48 -12.69 -5.34
C ARG A 51 -14.49 -12.82 -6.85
N GLN A 52 -15.15 -11.89 -7.55
CA GLN A 52 -15.19 -11.88 -9.00
C GLN A 52 -13.78 -11.71 -9.60
N ALA A 53 -13.02 -10.72 -9.14
CA ALA A 53 -11.65 -10.48 -9.60
C ALA A 53 -10.73 -11.68 -9.36
N SER A 54 -10.86 -12.35 -8.20
CA SER A 54 -10.07 -13.56 -7.90
C SER A 54 -10.41 -14.72 -8.83
N HIS A 55 -11.69 -14.89 -9.16
CA HIS A 55 -12.15 -15.93 -10.08
C HIS A 55 -11.70 -15.65 -11.53
N GLU A 56 -11.87 -14.41 -12.01
CA GLU A 56 -11.40 -13.98 -13.34
C GLU A 56 -9.88 -14.17 -13.46
N TRP A 57 -9.13 -13.76 -12.44
CA TRP A 57 -7.68 -13.96 -12.41
C TRP A 57 -7.30 -15.44 -12.47
N GLN A 58 -7.97 -16.31 -11.71
CA GLN A 58 -7.70 -17.74 -11.75
C GLN A 58 -8.01 -18.35 -13.13
N GLN A 59 -9.03 -17.86 -13.84
CA GLN A 59 -9.33 -18.31 -15.19
C GLN A 59 -8.27 -17.89 -16.21
N GLU A 60 -7.77 -16.66 -16.12
CA GLU A 60 -6.81 -16.10 -17.08
C GLU A 60 -5.35 -16.50 -16.78
N HIS A 61 -5.01 -16.63 -15.50
CA HIS A 61 -3.65 -16.79 -15.01
C HIS A 61 -3.41 -18.06 -14.18
N GLY A 62 -4.44 -18.89 -13.95
CA GLY A 62 -4.30 -20.13 -13.20
C GLY A 62 -3.87 -19.89 -11.75
N GLU A 63 -2.82 -20.58 -11.32
CA GLU A 63 -2.31 -20.56 -9.94
C GLU A 63 -1.31 -19.40 -9.68
N TYR A 64 -1.08 -18.52 -10.66
CA TYR A 64 -0.22 -17.36 -10.43
C TYR A 64 -0.89 -16.42 -9.43
N GLN A 65 -0.15 -16.00 -8.40
CA GLN A 65 -0.68 -15.07 -7.41
C GLN A 65 -0.88 -13.68 -8.04
N PRO A 66 -2.03 -13.02 -7.82
CA PRO A 66 -2.20 -11.63 -8.19
C PRO A 66 -1.30 -10.76 -7.30
N ASN A 67 -0.59 -9.82 -7.93
CA ASN A 67 0.44 -8.97 -7.33
C ASN A 67 1.67 -9.74 -6.82
N LEU A 68 2.86 -9.27 -7.21
CA LEU A 68 4.10 -9.71 -6.58
C LEU A 68 4.20 -9.07 -5.19
N THR A 69 3.95 -9.85 -4.14
CA THR A 69 4.37 -9.47 -2.80
C THR A 69 5.90 -9.40 -2.78
N ALA A 70 6.48 -8.57 -1.91
CA ALA A 70 7.95 -8.49 -1.80
C ALA A 70 8.60 -9.86 -1.51
N GLU A 71 7.87 -10.74 -0.81
CA GLU A 71 8.30 -12.11 -0.55
C GLU A 71 8.23 -12.99 -1.81
N SER A 72 7.14 -12.90 -2.58
CA SER A 72 7.02 -13.66 -3.83
C SER A 72 8.01 -13.18 -4.90
N GLU A 73 8.31 -11.88 -4.95
CA GLU A 73 9.35 -11.31 -5.80
C GLU A 73 10.73 -11.90 -5.45
N LYS A 74 11.09 -11.88 -4.16
CA LYS A 74 12.36 -12.45 -3.70
C LYS A 74 12.47 -13.94 -3.99
N TYR A 75 11.39 -14.69 -3.82
CA TYR A 75 11.34 -16.10 -4.17
C TYR A 75 11.56 -16.31 -5.67
N LEU A 76 10.86 -15.56 -6.52
CA LEU A 76 11.00 -15.65 -7.98
C LEU A 76 12.41 -15.29 -8.45
N GLN A 77 13.01 -14.24 -7.92
CA GLN A 77 14.40 -13.86 -8.22
C GLN A 77 15.39 -14.99 -7.88
N LYS A 78 15.28 -15.58 -6.69
CA LYS A 78 16.13 -16.70 -6.27
C LYS A 78 15.95 -17.92 -7.16
N THR A 79 14.71 -18.27 -7.47
CA THR A 79 14.39 -19.46 -8.28
C THR A 79 14.89 -19.29 -9.71
N THR A 80 14.76 -18.08 -10.27
CA THR A 80 15.27 -17.72 -11.60
C THR A 80 16.79 -17.79 -11.66
N ALA A 81 17.49 -17.27 -10.64
CA ALA A 81 18.95 -17.35 -10.56
C ALA A 81 19.46 -18.80 -10.54
N LEU A 82 18.82 -19.68 -9.76
CA LEU A 82 19.18 -21.11 -9.71
C LEU A 82 18.92 -21.84 -11.04
N LEU A 83 17.82 -21.51 -11.73
CA LEU A 83 17.54 -22.07 -13.05
C LEU A 83 18.56 -21.59 -14.09
N GLN A 84 18.95 -20.32 -14.05
CA GLN A 84 19.95 -19.77 -14.96
C GLN A 84 21.32 -20.38 -14.73
N GLU A 85 21.71 -20.61 -13.47
CA GLU A 85 22.94 -21.32 -13.12
C GLU A 85 22.96 -22.73 -13.72
N LYS A 86 21.88 -23.50 -13.55
CA LYS A 86 21.73 -24.85 -14.14
C LYS A 86 21.74 -24.86 -15.67
N ILE A 87 21.26 -23.81 -16.33
CA ILE A 87 21.29 -23.70 -17.80
C ILE A 87 22.69 -23.35 -18.31
N ASN A 88 23.47 -22.62 -17.50
CA ASN A 88 24.81 -22.18 -17.83
C ASN A 88 25.91 -23.20 -17.44
N GLU A 89 25.55 -24.29 -16.77
CA GLU A 89 26.37 -25.49 -16.53
C GLU A 89 26.39 -26.42 -17.76
#